data_AF-A0A520D7H2-F1
#
_entry.id   AF-A0A520D7H2-F1
#
_cell.length_a   1.000
_cell.length_b   1.000
_cell.length_c   1.000
_cell.angle_alpha   90.00
_cell.angle_beta   90.00
_cell.angle_gamma   90.00
#
_symmetry.space_group_name_H-M   'P 1'
#
loop_
_entity.id
_entity.type
_entity.pdbx_description
1 polymer ?
#
loop_
_entity_poly.entity_id
_entity_poly.type
_entity_poly.pdbx_seq_one_letter_code
_entity_poly.pdbx_strand_id
1 'polypeptide(L)' 'DPSLAESLLGWRARRDVNQMCADSWRWQQGNPRGYE' A
#
# COMPACT_ATOMS: atom_id res chain seq x y z
N ASP A 1 17.04 -0.97 6.26
CA ASP A 1 16.92 0.48 6.04
C ASP A 1 16.53 0.70 4.57
N PRO A 2 15.38 1.32 4.27
CA PRO A 2 14.95 1.61 2.90
C PRO A 2 15.76 2.72 2.20
N SER A 3 16.73 3.33 2.89
CA SER A 3 17.57 4.42 2.36
C SER A 3 18.30 4.08 1.05
N LEU A 4 18.67 2.81 0.82
CA LEU A 4 19.35 2.39 -0.40
C LEU A 4 18.45 2.43 -1.65
N ALA A 5 17.16 2.15 -1.50
CA ALA A 5 16.22 2.24 -2.61
C ALA A 5 15.94 3.70 -3.00
N GLU A 6 15.97 4.59 -2.02
CA GLU A 6 15.84 6.03 -2.25
C GLU A 6 17.06 6.59 -2.97
N SER A 7 18.27 6.21 -2.57
CA SER A 7 19.50 6.72 -3.18
C SER A 7 19.72 6.21 -4.61
N LEU A 8 19.41 4.94 -4.90
CA LEU A 8 19.66 4.34 -6.22
C LEU A 8 18.51 4.55 -7.20
N LEU A 9 17.27 4.53 -6.72
CA LEU A 9 16.08 4.48 -7.57
C LEU A 9 15.19 5.71 -7.41
N GLY A 10 15.51 6.63 -6.49
CA GLY A 10 14.62 7.72 -6.11
C GLY A 10 13.30 7.22 -5.50
N TRP A 11 13.26 5.97 -5.03
CA TRP A 11 12.03 5.34 -4.56
C TRP A 11 11.91 5.39 -3.04
N ARG A 12 10.72 5.78 -2.56
CA ARG A 12 10.32 5.69 -1.15
C ARG A 12 8.83 5.34 -1.06
N ALA A 13 8.45 4.59 -0.02
CA ALA A 13 7.05 4.36 0.31
C ALA A 13 6.34 5.70 0.62
N ARG A 14 5.18 5.93 -0.01
CA ARG A 14 4.41 7.18 0.11
C ARG A 14 3.15 7.06 0.95
N ARG A 15 2.71 5.84 1.24
CA ARG A 15 1.50 5.56 2.04
C ARG A 15 1.91 5.20 3.45
N ASP A 16 1.17 5.71 4.42
CA ASP A 16 1.28 5.30 5.81
C ASP A 16 0.39 4.08 6.10
N VAL A 17 0.46 3.59 7.33
CA VAL A 17 -0.31 2.42 7.77
C VAL A 17 -1.81 2.68 7.73
N ASN A 18 -2.25 3.89 8.08
CA ASN A 18 -3.68 4.22 8.08
C ASN A 18 -4.26 4.16 6.66
N GLN A 19 -3.53 4.68 5.68
CA GLN A 19 -3.91 4.62 4.28
C GLN A 19 -3.95 3.18 3.78
N MET A 20 -2.98 2.34 4.17
CA MET A 20 -2.98 0.92 3.82
C MET A 20 -4.19 0.17 4.40
N CYS A 21 -4.56 0.46 5.65
CA CYS A 21 -5.74 -0.13 6.29
C CYS A 21 -7.04 0.32 5.61
N ALA A 22 -7.16 1.62 5.31
CA ALA A 22 -8.33 2.17 4.62
C ALA A 22 -8.49 1.59 3.21
N ASP A 23 -7.39 1.46 2.46
CA ASP A 23 -7.38 0.87 1.12
C ASP A 23 -7.82 -0.60 1.17
N SER A 24 -7.32 -1.36 2.16
CA SER A 24 -7.71 -2.76 2.38
C SER A 24 -9.19 -2.90 2.71
N TRP A 25 -9.72 -2.04 3.59
CA TRP A 25 -11.14 -2.05 3.94
C TRP A 25 -12.02 -1.69 2.74
N ARG A 26 -11.63 -0.67 1.97
CA ARG A 26 -12.37 -0.28 0.75
C ARG A 26 -12.45 -1.43 -0.24
N TRP A 27 -11.35 -2.16 -0.45
CA TRP A 27 -11.35 -3.33 -1.32
C TRP A 27 -12.28 -4.43 -0.81
N GLN A 28 -12.17 -4.79 0.48
CA GLN A 28 -12.98 -5.86 1.08
C GLN A 28 -14.48 -5.56 1.02
N GLN A 29 -14.86 -4.29 1.23
CA GLN A 29 -16.25 -3.84 1.14
C GLN A 29 -16.79 -3.93 -0.30
N GLY A 30 -15.97 -3.61 -1.31
CA GLY A 30 -16.37 -3.68 -2.72
C GLY A 30 -16.33 -5.09 -3.32
N ASN A 31 -15.51 -5.98 -2.74
CA ASN A 31 -15.26 -7.33 -3.25
C ASN A 31 -15.38 -8.34 -2.09
N PRO A 32 -16.59 -8.53 -1.54
CA PRO A 32 -16.78 -9.37 -0.36
C PRO A 32 -16.42 -10.84 -0.59
N ARG A 33 -16.38 -11.29 -1.85
CA ARG A 33 -15.96 -12.64 -2.26
C ARG A 33 -14.60 -12.67 -2.98
N GLY A 34 -13.90 -11.54 -3.05
CA GLY A 34 -12.66 -11.42 -3.81
C GLY A 34 -12.88 -11.38 -5.32
N TYR A 35 -11.88 -11.82 -6.07
CA TYR A 35 -11.96 -11.98 -7.52
C TYR A 35 -12.75 -13.27 -7.87
N GLU A 36 -13.59 -13.23 -8.90
CA GLU A 36 -14.20 -14.40 -9.55
C GLU A 36 -13.28 -14.98 -10.64
#